data_AF-A0A819TAH2-F1
#
_entry.id   AF-A0A819TAH2-F1
#
_cell.length_a   1.000
_cell.length_b   1.000
_cell.length_c   1.000
_cell.angle_alpha   90.00
_cell.angle_beta   90.00
_cell.angle_gamma   90.00
#
_symmetry.space_group_name_H-M   'P 1'
#
loop_
_entity.id
_entity.type
_entity.pdbx_description
1 polymer ?
#
loop_
_entity_poly.entity_id
_entity_poly.type
_entity_poly.pdbx_seq_one_letter_code
_entity_poly.pdbx_strand_id
1 'polypeptide(L)'
;MIMKFSSNAPIIYVSANTNPTLSIQAIITISNKHDFSINKYHPNASTPTQTYSESSQTSIHQQTQLPLSMDSILVSNINLNRRHLDDNFDERIQQRHQSFVVTADNRYIISTGYWDKSFRVQNTDIAKITQVLYGHFDIVTCVCRSEVTIAGNCFLATGSRDCTVCIWIWNGTKGAIVDREYPNQGYN
;
A
#
# COMPACT_ATOMS: atom_id res chain seq x y z
N MET A 1 -7.34 20.19 4.28
CA MET A 1 -5.88 19.95 4.10
C MET A 1 -5.67 19.33 2.74
N ILE A 2 -4.67 19.78 1.98
CA ILE A 2 -4.37 19.26 0.63
C ILE A 2 -2.88 18.94 0.56
N MET A 3 -2.53 17.76 0.05
CA MET A 3 -1.16 17.37 -0.27
C MET A 3 -1.04 17.23 -1.78
N LYS A 4 -0.07 17.94 -2.39
CA LYS A 4 0.18 17.90 -3.84
C LYS A 4 1.52 17.24 -4.13
N PHE A 5 1.51 16.20 -4.95
CA PHE A 5 2.72 15.48 -5.36
C PHE A 5 3.47 16.22 -6.47
N SER A 6 4.80 16.22 -6.40
CA SER A 6 5.68 16.84 -7.39
C SER A 6 5.62 16.17 -8.76
N SER A 7 5.22 14.90 -8.83
CA SER A 7 5.07 14.16 -10.08
C SER A 7 3.97 14.69 -11.00
N ASN A 8 3.02 15.47 -10.47
CA ASN A 8 1.77 15.90 -11.14
C ASN A 8 1.04 14.74 -11.86
N ALA A 9 1.24 13.51 -11.39
CA ALA A 9 0.60 12.32 -11.91
C ALA A 9 -0.71 12.06 -11.14
N PRO A 10 -1.83 11.74 -11.83
CA PRO A 10 -3.05 11.30 -11.17
C PRO A 10 -2.81 10.17 -10.17
N ILE A 11 -3.41 10.27 -8.99
CA ILE A 11 -3.42 9.19 -8.00
C ILE A 11 -4.51 8.19 -8.40
N ILE A 12 -4.13 6.93 -8.56
CA ILE A 12 -5.04 5.85 -8.99
C ILE A 12 -5.38 4.89 -7.86
N TYR A 13 -4.65 4.96 -6.74
CA TYR A 13 -4.89 4.15 -5.55
C TYR A 13 -4.50 4.88 -4.28
N VAL A 14 -5.31 4.69 -3.22
CA VAL A 14 -5.06 5.18 -1.87
C VAL A 14 -5.43 4.08 -0.88
N SER A 15 -4.57 3.84 0.11
CA SER A 15 -4.87 3.02 1.27
C SER A 15 -4.54 3.79 2.55
N ALA A 16 -5.39 3.67 3.56
CA ALA A 16 -5.19 4.29 4.86
C ALA A 16 -5.24 3.23 5.95
N ASN A 17 -4.08 2.75 6.38
CA ASN A 17 -3.97 1.91 7.58
C ASN A 17 -3.36 2.76 8.69
N THR A 18 -4.24 3.36 9.50
CA THR A 18 -3.91 4.36 10.54
C THR A 18 -4.19 3.85 11.95
N ASN A 19 -4.33 2.54 12.12
CA ASN A 19 -4.58 1.95 13.43
C ASN A 19 -3.39 2.25 14.38
N PRO A 20 -3.63 2.80 15.59
CA PRO A 20 -2.59 3.12 16.56
C PRO A 20 -1.66 1.96 16.94
N THR A 21 -2.11 0.72 16.79
CA THR A 21 -1.30 -0.48 17.11
C THR A 21 -0.26 -0.80 16.04
N LEU A 22 -0.32 -0.15 14.86
CA LEU A 22 0.62 -0.37 13.78
C LEU A 22 1.94 0.37 14.04
N SER A 23 3.05 -0.33 13.78
CA SER A 23 4.39 0.29 13.79
C SER A 23 4.53 1.41 12.76
N ILE A 24 3.80 1.34 11.65
CA ILE A 24 3.78 2.32 10.57
C ILE A 24 2.33 2.74 10.36
N GLN A 25 1.95 3.91 10.87
CA GLN A 25 0.66 4.54 10.60
C GLN A 25 0.82 5.44 9.38
N ALA A 26 0.22 5.04 8.26
CA ALA A 26 0.46 5.71 6.99
C ALA A 26 -0.72 5.66 6.04
N ILE A 27 -0.70 6.62 5.12
CA ILE A 27 -1.52 6.65 3.91
C ILE A 27 -0.59 6.35 2.73
N ILE A 28 -0.78 5.20 2.10
CA ILE A 28 -0.03 4.81 0.90
C ILE A 28 -0.81 5.27 -0.33
N THR A 29 -0.11 5.94 -1.24
CA THR A 29 -0.69 6.42 -2.51
C THR A 29 0.11 5.87 -3.68
N ILE A 30 -0.57 5.48 -4.76
CA ILE A 30 0.05 5.04 -6.01
C ILE A 30 -0.47 5.92 -7.14
N SER A 31 0.44 6.43 -7.97
CA SER A 31 0.13 7.25 -9.14
C SER A 31 -0.05 6.41 -10.41
N ASN A 32 -0.61 7.00 -11.46
CA ASN A 32 -0.72 6.35 -12.78
C ASN A 32 0.63 6.13 -13.47
N LYS A 33 1.71 6.71 -12.94
CA LYS A 33 3.09 6.41 -13.33
C LYS A 33 3.69 5.27 -12.50
N HIS A 34 2.87 4.53 -11.75
CA HIS A 34 3.29 3.41 -10.89
C HIS A 34 4.25 3.78 -9.76
N ASP A 35 4.47 5.08 -9.54
CA ASP A 35 5.18 5.57 -8.37
C ASP A 35 4.29 5.50 -7.14
N PHE A 36 4.86 5.05 -6.03
CA PHE A 36 4.14 5.01 -4.77
C PHE A 36 4.86 5.80 -3.67
N SER A 37 4.11 6.23 -2.67
CA SER A 37 4.64 6.96 -1.52
C SER A 37 3.96 6.56 -0.23
N ILE A 38 4.72 6.62 0.86
CA ILE A 38 4.24 6.33 2.22
C ILE A 38 4.13 7.64 2.98
N ASN A 39 2.92 8.19 3.06
CA ASN A 39 2.66 9.47 3.71
C ASN A 39 2.34 9.20 5.18
N LYS A 40 3.10 9.79 6.10
CA LYS A 40 2.95 9.51 7.54
C LYS A 40 1.70 10.19 8.09
N TYR A 41 0.91 9.42 8.82
CA TYR A 41 -0.28 9.91 9.51
C TYR A 41 0.04 10.21 10.98
N HIS A 42 -0.39 11.38 11.46
CA HIS A 42 -0.19 11.84 12.82
C HIS A 42 -1.55 11.93 13.54
N PRO A 43 -1.93 10.95 14.35
CA PRO A 43 -3.27 10.90 14.97
C PRO A 43 -3.53 12.06 15.95
N ASN A 44 -2.48 12.58 16.59
CA ASN A 44 -2.58 13.62 17.61
C ASN A 44 -2.29 15.03 17.06
N ALA A 45 -2.25 15.20 15.75
CA ALA A 45 -2.07 16.50 15.15
C ALA A 45 -3.28 17.40 15.41
N SER A 46 -3.07 18.53 16.07
CA SER A 46 -4.09 19.56 16.23
C SER A 46 -4.54 20.03 14.85
N THR A 47 -5.81 19.83 14.50
CA THR A 47 -6.42 20.49 13.36
C THR A 47 -6.21 21.99 13.55
N PRO A 48 -5.64 22.73 12.58
CA PRO A 48 -5.59 24.18 12.69
C PRO A 48 -7.04 24.69 12.59
N THR A 49 -7.71 24.84 13.72
CA THR A 49 -8.87 25.72 13.82
C THR A 49 -8.38 27.11 13.52
N GLN A 50 -8.90 27.72 12.44
CA GLN A 50 -8.74 29.15 12.23
C GLN A 50 -9.52 29.89 13.32
N THR A 51 -8.92 30.06 14.48
CA THR A 51 -9.35 31.02 15.48
C THR A 51 -8.37 32.18 15.44
N TYR A 52 -8.81 33.30 14.89
CA TYR A 52 -8.17 34.59 15.13
C TYR A 52 -8.34 34.90 16.62
N SER A 53 -7.28 34.72 17.41
CA SER A 53 -7.21 35.24 18.76
C SER A 53 -5.85 35.87 18.97
N GLU A 54 -5.86 37.18 19.16
CA GLU A 54 -4.70 37.98 19.53
C GLU A 54 -4.15 37.58 20.91
N SER A 55 -2.83 37.64 20.98
CA SER A 55 -2.01 37.98 22.15
C SER A 55 -1.44 36.86 23.06
N SER A 56 -0.13 37.02 23.26
CA SER A 56 0.64 36.81 24.50
C SER A 56 1.34 35.45 24.75
N GLN A 57 2.63 35.44 24.36
CA GLN A 57 3.81 34.86 25.03
C GLN A 57 3.64 33.62 25.93
N THR A 58 4.12 32.47 25.45
CA THR A 58 5.18 31.66 26.10
C THR A 58 5.69 30.61 25.12
N SER A 59 7.00 30.66 24.83
CA SER A 59 7.70 29.80 23.89
C SER A 59 7.93 28.40 24.47
N ILE A 60 7.02 27.48 24.19
CA ILE A 60 7.36 26.07 24.00
C ILE A 60 7.17 25.83 22.50
N HIS A 61 8.22 25.39 21.80
CA HIS A 61 8.12 24.96 20.40
C HIS A 61 7.23 23.71 20.30
N GLN A 62 5.91 23.85 20.46
CA GLN A 62 4.96 22.90 19.90
C GLN A 62 4.97 23.14 18.40
N GLN A 63 5.83 22.42 17.69
CA GLN A 63 5.68 22.29 16.24
C GLN A 63 4.27 21.75 16.00
N THR A 64 3.39 22.61 15.49
CA THR A 64 2.06 22.24 15.01
C THR A 64 2.24 21.23 13.87
N GLN A 65 2.27 19.94 14.21
CA GLN A 65 2.37 18.88 13.22
C GLN A 65 1.03 18.78 12.49
N LEU A 66 1.07 18.73 11.16
CA LEU A 66 -0.10 18.47 10.33
C LEU A 66 -0.50 16.99 10.47
N PRO A 67 -1.80 16.63 10.47
CA PRO A 67 -2.25 15.22 10.53
C PRO A 67 -1.69 14.33 9.42
N LEU A 68 -1.26 14.91 8.31
CA LEU A 68 -0.63 14.20 7.22
C LEU A 68 0.68 14.89 6.83
N SER A 69 1.76 14.13 6.78
CA SER A 69 3.07 14.59 6.30
C SER A 69 3.52 13.77 5.09
N MET A 70 4.11 14.45 4.11
CA MET A 70 4.58 13.80 2.89
C MET A 70 5.74 12.86 3.20
N ASP A 71 5.79 11.79 2.43
CA ASP A 71 6.91 10.86 2.41
C ASP A 71 8.26 11.58 2.32
N SER A 72 9.14 11.35 3.30
CA SER A 72 10.45 12.02 3.37
C SER A 72 11.31 11.78 2.13
N ILE A 73 11.12 10.63 1.48
CA ILE A 73 11.85 10.28 0.25
C ILE A 73 11.43 11.21 -0.89
N LEU A 74 10.15 11.53 -1.01
CA LEU A 74 9.64 12.49 -2.00
C LEU A 74 10.07 13.93 -1.71
N VAL A 75 10.14 14.30 -0.43
CA VAL A 75 10.56 15.66 0.00
C VAL A 75 12.01 15.95 -0.38
N SER A 76 12.88 14.93 -0.39
CA SER A 76 14.31 15.10 -0.66
C SER A 76 14.64 15.53 -2.11
N ASN A 77 13.70 15.48 -3.06
CA ASN A 77 13.88 15.81 -4.49
C ASN A 77 15.09 15.15 -5.18
N ILE A 78 15.68 14.12 -4.56
CA ILE A 78 16.72 13.33 -5.19
C ILE A 78 16.00 12.25 -6.01
N ASN A 79 15.92 12.44 -7.33
CA ASN A 79 15.26 11.52 -8.28
C ASN A 79 15.76 10.06 -8.20
N LEU A 80 16.84 9.79 -7.46
CA LEU A 80 17.45 8.47 -7.29
C LEU A 80 16.73 7.56 -6.28
N ASN A 81 15.86 8.10 -5.42
CA ASN A 81 15.21 7.32 -4.35
C ASN A 81 13.70 7.11 -4.57
N ARG A 82 13.20 7.31 -5.79
CA ARG A 82 11.77 7.13 -6.06
C ARG A 82 11.36 5.67 -5.86
N ARG A 83 10.31 5.46 -5.08
CA ARG A 83 9.68 4.14 -4.95
C ARG A 83 8.72 3.92 -6.11
N HIS A 84 8.99 2.86 -6.86
CA HIS A 84 8.32 2.57 -8.12
C HIS A 84 7.91 1.10 -8.14
N LEU A 85 6.69 0.81 -8.61
CA LEU A 85 6.26 -0.56 -8.88
C LEU A 85 6.93 -1.06 -10.16
N ASP A 86 6.89 -2.36 -10.44
CA ASP A 86 7.56 -2.87 -11.64
C ASP A 86 6.89 -2.39 -12.94
N ASP A 87 7.67 -2.18 -14.01
CA ASP A 87 7.18 -1.61 -15.27
C ASP A 87 6.49 -2.63 -16.20
N ASN A 88 6.49 -3.92 -15.86
CA ASN A 88 5.97 -5.00 -16.71
C ASN A 88 4.44 -5.13 -16.73
N PHE A 89 3.71 -4.02 -16.62
CA PHE A 89 2.25 -4.03 -16.73
C PHE A 89 1.81 -4.27 -18.18
N ASP A 90 0.69 -4.98 -18.37
CA ASP A 90 0.10 -5.16 -19.69
C ASP A 90 -0.48 -3.84 -20.21
N GLU A 91 0.08 -3.31 -21.30
CA GLU A 91 -0.32 -2.04 -21.90
C GLU A 91 -1.78 -2.01 -22.38
N ARG A 92 -2.40 -3.18 -22.60
CA ARG A 92 -3.81 -3.29 -23.02
C ARG A 92 -4.77 -3.11 -21.85
N ILE A 93 -4.27 -3.00 -20.61
CA ILE A 93 -5.07 -2.79 -19.41
C ILE A 93 -4.62 -1.51 -18.74
N GLN A 94 -5.59 -0.61 -18.52
CA GLN A 94 -5.36 0.55 -17.68
C GLN A 94 -5.38 0.13 -16.20
N GLN A 95 -4.28 0.34 -15.49
CA GLN A 95 -4.22 0.09 -14.05
C GLN A 95 -5.17 1.04 -13.30
N ARG A 96 -5.97 0.47 -12.39
CA ARG A 96 -6.96 1.19 -11.57
C ARG A 96 -6.80 0.80 -10.11
N HIS A 97 -7.58 1.42 -9.23
CA HIS A 97 -7.55 1.14 -7.80
C HIS A 97 -7.66 -0.36 -7.45
N GLN A 98 -8.46 -1.12 -8.20
CA GLN A 98 -8.63 -2.57 -8.03
C GLN A 98 -7.39 -3.41 -8.38
N SER A 99 -6.41 -2.84 -9.05
CA SER A 99 -5.16 -3.53 -9.42
C SER A 99 -4.20 -3.68 -8.24
N PHE A 100 -4.45 -2.94 -7.15
CA PHE A 100 -3.52 -2.81 -6.03
C PHE A 100 -4.20 -3.07 -4.69
N VAL A 101 -3.44 -3.66 -3.77
CA VAL A 101 -3.82 -3.85 -2.37
C VAL A 101 -2.61 -3.59 -1.49
N VAL A 102 -2.80 -2.92 -0.37
CA VAL A 102 -1.77 -2.71 0.66
C VAL A 102 -2.07 -3.59 1.88
N THR A 103 -1.03 -4.19 2.45
CA THR A 103 -1.14 -5.01 3.67
C THR A 103 -1.41 -4.16 4.91
N ALA A 104 -1.91 -4.76 6.00
CA ALA A 104 -2.54 -4.00 7.10
C ALA A 104 -1.49 -3.26 7.92
N ASP A 105 -0.26 -3.75 7.83
CA ASP A 105 0.96 -3.20 8.41
C ASP A 105 1.65 -2.16 7.53
N ASN A 106 1.10 -1.81 6.35
CA ASN A 106 1.70 -0.91 5.35
C ASN A 106 3.06 -1.37 4.78
N ARG A 107 3.46 -2.63 4.99
CA ARG A 107 4.80 -3.12 4.61
C ARG A 107 4.88 -3.69 3.21
N TYR A 108 3.75 -4.08 2.62
CA TYR A 108 3.72 -4.69 1.30
C TYR A 108 2.61 -4.10 0.43
N ILE A 109 2.93 -3.93 -0.85
CA ILE A 109 1.98 -3.64 -1.92
C ILE A 109 1.86 -4.91 -2.76
N ILE A 110 0.63 -5.35 -2.97
CA ILE A 110 0.28 -6.40 -3.91
C ILE A 110 -0.25 -5.73 -5.16
N SER A 111 0.31 -6.08 -6.31
CA SER A 111 -0.02 -5.51 -7.61
C SER A 111 -0.40 -6.60 -8.61
N THR A 112 -1.34 -6.29 -9.49
CA THR A 112 -1.84 -7.16 -10.57
C THR A 112 -1.76 -6.45 -11.91
N GLY A 113 -2.13 -7.13 -12.99
CA GLY A 113 -2.16 -6.54 -14.34
C GLY A 113 -0.86 -6.71 -15.13
N TYR A 114 -0.04 -7.69 -14.77
CA TYR A 114 1.19 -8.02 -15.48
C TYR A 114 0.91 -8.86 -16.74
N TRP A 115 1.70 -8.64 -17.80
CA TRP A 115 1.56 -9.36 -19.07
C TRP A 115 1.85 -10.87 -18.95
N ASP A 116 2.68 -11.25 -17.98
CA ASP A 116 3.07 -12.63 -17.70
C ASP A 116 2.04 -13.39 -16.85
N LYS A 117 0.85 -12.80 -16.62
CA LYS A 117 -0.26 -13.38 -15.84
C LYS A 117 0.06 -13.53 -14.35
N SER A 118 1.16 -12.93 -13.89
CA SER A 118 1.49 -12.92 -12.48
C SER A 118 0.71 -11.84 -11.72
N PHE A 119 0.69 -12.00 -10.41
CA PHE A 119 0.58 -10.87 -9.49
C PHE A 119 1.79 -10.88 -8.56
N ARG A 120 2.13 -9.72 -8.01
CA ARG A 120 3.43 -9.52 -7.36
C ARG A 120 3.28 -8.86 -6.01
N VAL A 121 4.12 -9.29 -5.08
CA VAL A 121 4.26 -8.72 -3.74
C VAL A 121 5.53 -7.89 -3.72
N GLN A 122 5.44 -6.64 -3.32
CA GLN A 122 6.56 -5.71 -3.24
C GLN A 122 6.65 -5.11 -1.84
N ASN A 123 7.86 -5.14 -1.27
CA ASN A 123 8.13 -4.53 0.03
C ASN A 123 8.18 -3.00 -0.13
N THR A 124 7.48 -2.28 0.74
CA THR A 124 7.30 -0.82 0.64
C THR A 124 8.52 -0.03 1.13
N ASP A 125 9.34 -0.59 2.01
CA ASP A 125 10.54 0.07 2.55
C ASP A 125 11.67 0.08 1.52
N ILE A 126 11.97 -1.08 0.94
CA ILE A 126 13.06 -1.25 -0.03
C ILE A 126 12.62 -1.12 -1.50
N ALA A 127 11.30 -1.03 -1.75
CA ALA A 127 10.70 -1.01 -3.09
C ALA A 127 11.13 -2.19 -3.97
N LYS A 128 11.36 -3.37 -3.40
CA LYS A 128 11.73 -4.59 -4.15
C LYS A 128 10.63 -5.62 -4.15
N ILE A 129 10.47 -6.30 -5.28
CA ILE A 129 9.58 -7.45 -5.43
C ILE A 129 10.11 -8.58 -4.55
N THR A 130 9.28 -9.07 -3.63
CA THR A 130 9.60 -10.19 -2.76
C THR A 130 9.04 -11.51 -3.28
N GLN A 131 7.91 -11.47 -4.00
CA GLN A 131 7.31 -12.65 -4.62
C GLN A 131 6.66 -12.31 -5.96
N VAL A 132 6.75 -13.27 -6.88
CA VAL A 132 6.01 -13.31 -8.13
C VAL A 132 5.19 -14.60 -8.12
N LEU A 133 3.88 -14.47 -8.26
CA LEU A 133 2.94 -15.57 -8.06
C LEU A 133 2.16 -15.81 -9.34
N TYR A 134 2.09 -17.09 -9.72
CA TYR A 134 1.38 -17.59 -10.88
C TYR A 134 0.27 -18.55 -10.43
N GLY A 135 -0.82 -18.59 -11.17
CA GLY A 135 -1.95 -19.47 -10.88
C GLY A 135 -3.13 -19.25 -11.83
N HIS A 136 -3.25 -18.04 -12.37
CA HIS A 136 -4.20 -17.71 -13.42
C HIS A 136 -3.67 -18.08 -14.82
N PHE A 137 -4.60 -18.36 -15.74
CA PHE A 137 -4.31 -18.72 -17.14
C PHE A 137 -4.34 -17.51 -18.09
N ASP A 138 -4.79 -16.35 -17.60
CA ASP A 138 -4.71 -15.06 -18.29
C ASP A 138 -4.40 -13.95 -17.28
N ILE A 139 -4.36 -12.70 -17.72
CA ILE A 139 -3.95 -11.55 -16.92
C ILE A 139 -4.87 -11.37 -15.71
N VAL A 140 -4.25 -11.27 -14.53
CA VAL A 140 -4.92 -10.92 -13.29
C VAL A 140 -5.33 -9.45 -13.36
N THR A 141 -6.62 -9.17 -13.34
CA THR A 141 -7.19 -7.82 -13.51
C THR A 141 -7.55 -7.12 -12.22
N CYS A 142 -7.70 -7.86 -11.13
CA CYS A 142 -8.07 -7.29 -9.84
C CYS A 142 -7.59 -8.16 -8.68
N VAL A 143 -7.38 -7.51 -7.54
CA VAL A 143 -7.06 -8.14 -6.26
C VAL A 143 -7.85 -7.46 -5.14
N CYS A 144 -8.31 -8.24 -4.18
CA CYS A 144 -8.84 -7.74 -2.93
C CYS A 144 -8.29 -8.53 -1.75
N ARG A 145 -8.36 -7.92 -0.56
CA ARG A 145 -7.91 -8.51 0.70
C ARG A 145 -9.04 -8.54 1.69
N SER A 146 -9.12 -9.62 2.44
CA SER A 146 -9.98 -9.68 3.62
C SER A 146 -9.58 -8.62 4.64
N GLU A 147 -10.55 -7.84 5.10
CA GLU A 147 -10.35 -6.83 6.14
C GLU A 147 -10.04 -7.48 7.50
N VAL A 148 -10.50 -8.72 7.71
CA VAL A 148 -10.26 -9.47 8.93
C VAL A 148 -8.86 -10.07 8.89
N THR A 149 -7.98 -9.53 9.73
CA THR A 149 -6.65 -10.10 9.96
C THR A 149 -6.61 -10.89 11.26
N ILE A 150 -6.20 -12.15 11.21
CA ILE A 150 -6.00 -13.00 12.40
C ILE A 150 -4.49 -13.19 12.57
N ALA A 151 -3.91 -12.64 13.63
CA ALA A 151 -2.47 -12.67 13.89
C ALA A 151 -1.64 -12.14 12.70
N GLY A 152 -2.13 -11.12 11.99
CA GLY A 152 -1.48 -10.53 10.81
C GLY A 152 -1.71 -11.30 9.50
N ASN A 153 -2.33 -12.49 9.55
CA ASN A 153 -2.67 -13.27 8.37
C ASN A 153 -4.03 -12.84 7.82
N CYS A 154 -4.22 -12.94 6.50
CA CYS A 154 -5.50 -12.67 5.87
C CYS A 154 -5.64 -13.46 4.56
N PHE A 155 -6.87 -13.51 4.04
CA PHE A 155 -7.12 -14.02 2.69
C PHE A 155 -6.98 -12.92 1.65
N LEU A 156 -6.48 -13.29 0.48
CA LEU A 156 -6.56 -12.47 -0.73
C LEU A 156 -7.37 -13.22 -1.77
N ALA A 157 -8.12 -12.47 -2.57
CA ALA A 157 -8.75 -12.99 -3.77
C ALA A 157 -8.24 -12.24 -4.99
N THR A 158 -7.91 -12.96 -6.05
CA THR A 158 -7.50 -12.40 -7.34
C THR A 158 -8.49 -12.84 -8.41
N GLY A 159 -8.82 -11.93 -9.33
CA GLY A 159 -9.68 -12.20 -10.48
C GLY A 159 -8.95 -11.91 -11.79
N SER A 160 -9.22 -12.71 -12.81
CA SER A 160 -8.48 -12.72 -14.08
C SER A 160 -9.39 -12.71 -15.31
N ARG A 161 -8.81 -12.33 -16.47
CA ARG A 161 -9.44 -12.45 -17.79
C ARG A 161 -9.77 -13.88 -18.19
N ASP A 162 -9.20 -14.88 -17.51
CA ASP A 162 -9.52 -16.30 -17.69
C ASP A 162 -10.89 -16.71 -17.10
N CYS A 163 -11.66 -15.75 -16.59
CA CYS A 163 -12.97 -15.94 -15.96
C CYS A 163 -12.91 -16.74 -14.65
N THR A 164 -11.77 -16.73 -13.95
CA THR A 164 -11.60 -17.43 -12.66
C THR A 164 -11.25 -16.48 -11.51
N VAL A 165 -11.49 -16.97 -10.29
CA VAL A 165 -11.06 -16.35 -9.04
C VAL A 165 -10.16 -17.32 -8.29
N CYS A 166 -9.00 -16.86 -7.84
CA CYS A 166 -8.09 -17.62 -6.99
C CYS A 166 -8.06 -17.03 -5.57
N ILE A 167 -8.00 -17.91 -4.56
CA ILE A 167 -7.90 -17.53 -3.15
C ILE A 167 -6.50 -17.88 -2.64
N TRP A 168 -5.87 -16.91 -1.98
CA TRP A 168 -4.50 -17.00 -1.46
C TRP A 168 -4.49 -16.71 0.03
N ILE A 169 -3.50 -17.26 0.73
CA ILE A 169 -3.27 -17.01 2.15
C ILE A 169 -2.05 -16.11 2.29
N TRP A 170 -2.28 -14.91 2.82
CA TRP A 170 -1.21 -14.01 3.24
C TRP A 170 -0.77 -14.35 4.66
N ASN A 171 0.53 -14.60 4.84
CA ASN A 171 1.14 -14.76 6.14
C ASN A 171 1.84 -13.45 6.55
N GLY A 172 1.28 -12.76 7.55
CA GLY A 172 1.80 -11.48 8.02
C GLY A 172 3.16 -11.58 8.71
N THR A 173 3.45 -12.70 9.37
CA THR A 173 4.74 -12.95 10.04
C THR A 173 5.86 -13.16 9.02
N LYS A 174 5.59 -13.92 7.95
CA LYS A 174 6.56 -14.17 6.87
C LYS A 174 6.62 -13.02 5.87
N GLY A 175 5.58 -12.19 5.77
CA GLY A 175 5.48 -11.16 4.75
C GLY A 175 5.35 -11.77 3.34
N ALA A 176 4.60 -12.86 3.22
CA ALA A 176 4.55 -13.67 2.01
C ALA A 176 3.20 -14.39 1.85
N ILE A 177 2.84 -14.64 0.59
CA ILE A 177 1.85 -15.63 0.21
C ILE A 177 2.44 -17.01 0.44
N VAL A 178 1.71 -17.81 1.20
CA VAL A 178 2.05 -19.21 1.46
C VAL A 178 1.07 -20.09 0.70
N ASP A 179 1.59 -21.17 0.13
CA ASP A 179 0.73 -22.23 -0.42
C ASP A 179 -0.08 -22.85 0.72
N ARG A 180 -1.17 -23.54 0.37
CA ARG A 180 -1.94 -24.35 1.32
C ARG A 180 -1.11 -25.56 1.76
N GLU A 181 -0.11 -25.34 2.60
CA GLU A 181 0.07 -26.26 3.70
C GLU A 181 -1.17 -26.08 4.57
N TYR A 182 -2.20 -26.89 4.33
CA TYR A 182 -3.05 -27.27 5.44
C TYR A 182 -2.08 -27.66 6.55
N PRO A 183 -2.06 -27.00 7.73
CA PRO A 183 -1.35 -27.58 8.86
C PRO A 183 -1.94 -28.98 8.95
N ASN A 184 -1.09 -30.01 8.76
CA ASN A 184 -1.50 -31.41 8.77
C ASN A 184 -2.54 -31.57 9.87
N GLN A 185 -3.83 -31.69 9.48
CA GLN A 185 -4.81 -32.20 10.41
C GLN A 185 -4.38 -33.65 10.55
N GLY A 186 -3.59 -33.88 11.60
CA GLY A 186 -3.28 -35.22 12.06
C GLY A 186 -4.60 -35.88 12.37
N TYR A 187 -5.10 -36.64 11.40
CA TYR A 187 -6.02 -37.73 11.68
C TYR A 187 -5.18 -38.81 12.35
N ASN A 188 -5.14 -38.76 13.68
CA ASN A 188 -5.00 -39.94 14.53
C ASN A 188 -6.40 -40.27 15.06
#